data_AF-A0A9E1PZM4-F1
#
_entry.id   AF-A0A9E1PZM4-F1
#
_cell.length_a   1.000
_cell.length_b   1.000
_cell.length_c   1.000
_cell.angle_alpha   90.00
_cell.angle_beta   90.00
_cell.angle_gamma   90.00
#
_symmetry.space_group_name_H-M   'P 1'
#
loop_
_entity.id
_entity.type
_entity.pdbx_description
1 polymer ?
#
loop_
_entity_poly.entity_id
_entity_poly.type
_entity_poly.pdbx_seq_one_letter_code
_entity_poly.pdbx_strand_id
1 'polypeptide(L)'
;MPVELEATVARPEDVPEKFWDAEIGEIRVDPLLQSYRALERKLSERSDRDAPTDVDSELEPVGLENTESLTGLGLNSVLENSDPMQDYEIAVEHGLFKVDPQVNQRLREAGFSSEQAQLVYDLAAEELMPVTEEIADALRMEIDDRRLETDFGGAETWREMKHQLKAWGQSNLPTDAFESLASSYDGVQALHRLMKGSEPRVIQSGNVDNGVTEAGLRRMIGDPRYWRDRDPALVREVTAGFQRLYPNAE
;
A
#
# COMPACT_ATOMS: atom_id res chain seq x y z
N MET A 1 38.81 34.58 -51.19
CA MET A 1 37.54 35.11 -50.68
C MET A 1 37.29 34.52 -49.29
N PRO A 2 37.86 35.06 -48.21
CA PRO A 2 37.38 34.75 -46.87
C PRO A 2 36.25 35.71 -46.50
N VAL A 3 35.18 35.17 -45.93
CA VAL A 3 34.03 35.91 -45.43
C VAL A 3 34.30 36.20 -43.96
N GLU A 4 34.45 37.49 -43.64
CA GLU A 4 34.62 38.03 -42.30
C GLU A 4 33.28 37.96 -41.55
N LEU A 5 33.24 37.21 -40.46
CA LEU A 5 32.16 37.25 -39.48
C LEU A 5 32.64 38.08 -38.29
N GLU A 6 32.45 39.40 -38.38
CA GLU A 6 32.60 40.32 -37.25
C GLU A 6 31.50 40.03 -36.23
N ALA A 7 31.81 39.16 -35.26
CA ALA A 7 31.01 39.02 -34.06
C ALA A 7 31.31 40.22 -33.14
N THR A 8 30.44 41.23 -33.17
CA THR A 8 30.47 42.34 -32.22
C THR A 8 30.25 41.81 -30.81
N VAL A 9 31.33 41.64 -30.04
CA VAL A 9 31.26 41.17 -28.65
C VAL A 9 30.67 42.29 -27.80
N ALA A 10 29.37 42.17 -27.50
CA ALA A 10 28.69 43.08 -26.59
C ALA A 10 29.03 42.75 -25.13
N ARG A 11 29.24 43.81 -24.33
CA ARG A 11 29.59 43.74 -22.90
C ARG A 11 28.56 42.90 -22.10
N PRO A 12 28.99 41.89 -21.34
CA PRO A 12 28.13 41.16 -20.41
C PRO A 12 27.58 42.09 -19.31
N GLU A 13 26.28 41.97 -18.99
CA GLU A 13 25.56 42.87 -18.07
C GLU A 13 26.17 42.92 -16.65
N ASP A 14 26.82 41.84 -16.22
CA ASP A 14 27.41 41.70 -14.87
C ASP A 14 28.79 42.35 -14.70
N VAL A 15 29.38 42.89 -15.77
CA VAL A 15 30.73 43.47 -15.72
C VAL A 15 30.65 45.00 -15.67
N PRO A 16 31.12 45.65 -14.58
CA PRO A 16 31.22 47.10 -14.51
C PRO A 16 32.11 47.66 -15.63
N GLU A 17 31.74 48.82 -16.20
CA GLU A 17 32.47 49.49 -17.31
C GLU A 17 33.97 49.64 -17.08
N LYS A 18 34.38 49.74 -15.82
CA LYS A 18 35.77 49.91 -15.40
C LYS A 18 36.66 48.69 -15.72
N PHE A 19 36.04 47.53 -15.96
CA PHE A 19 36.72 46.26 -16.25
C PHE A 19 36.42 45.72 -17.65
N TRP A 20 35.73 46.50 -18.50
CA TRP A 20 35.45 46.15 -19.88
C TRP A 20 36.39 46.90 -20.83
N ASP A 21 37.02 46.18 -21.76
CA ASP A 21 37.77 46.82 -22.85
C ASP A 21 36.92 46.86 -24.13
N ALA A 22 36.42 48.05 -24.46
CA ALA A 22 35.57 48.25 -25.64
C ALA A 22 36.34 48.15 -26.97
N GLU A 23 37.67 48.21 -26.96
CA GLU A 23 38.49 48.10 -28.18
C GLU A 23 38.76 46.64 -28.57
N ILE A 24 38.80 45.73 -27.60
CA ILE A 24 39.16 44.32 -27.80
C ILE A 24 37.96 43.39 -27.58
N GLY A 25 36.89 43.87 -26.94
CA GLY A 25 35.70 43.07 -26.65
C GLY A 25 35.93 42.04 -25.54
N GLU A 26 36.93 42.26 -24.69
CA GLU A 26 37.32 41.36 -23.60
C GLU A 26 37.35 42.07 -22.25
N ILE A 27 37.22 41.28 -21.19
CA ILE A 27 37.29 41.76 -19.80
C ILE A 27 38.76 42.04 -19.47
N ARG A 28 39.04 43.22 -18.91
CA ARG A 28 40.36 43.54 -18.36
C ARG A 28 40.58 42.76 -17.07
N VAL A 29 41.21 41.59 -17.19
CA VAL A 29 41.46 40.67 -16.08
C VAL A 29 42.43 41.26 -15.05
N ASP A 30 43.46 42.00 -15.47
CA ASP A 30 44.47 42.55 -14.55
C ASP A 30 43.90 43.62 -13.59
N PRO A 31 43.13 44.63 -14.06
CA PRO A 31 42.47 45.59 -13.17
C PRO A 31 41.42 44.93 -12.26
N LEU A 32 40.73 43.89 -12.74
CA LEU A 32 39.76 43.15 -11.94
C LEU A 32 40.45 42.47 -10.74
N LEU A 33 41.54 41.74 -11.00
CA LEU A 33 42.37 41.12 -9.97
C LEU A 33 42.98 42.15 -9.01
N GLN A 34 43.37 43.32 -9.49
CA GLN A 34 43.90 44.39 -8.64
C GLN A 34 42.82 44.96 -7.72
N SER A 35 41.60 45.15 -8.22
CA SER A 35 40.46 45.59 -7.42
C SER A 35 40.05 44.55 -6.36
N TYR A 36 40.10 43.26 -6.71
CA TYR A 36 39.85 42.17 -5.79
C TYR A 36 40.89 42.12 -4.66
N ARG A 37 42.19 42.20 -5.00
CA ARG A 37 43.27 42.27 -3.99
C ARG A 37 43.19 43.52 -3.10
N ALA A 38 42.74 44.65 -3.65
CA ALA A 38 42.51 45.87 -2.87
C ALA A 38 41.31 45.73 -1.94
N LEU A 39 40.27 45.01 -2.36
CA LEU A 39 39.10 44.69 -1.53
C LEU A 39 39.48 43.73 -0.41
N GLU A 40 40.26 42.68 -0.69
CA GLU A 40 40.83 41.78 0.32
C GLU A 40 41.60 42.57 1.39
N ARG A 41 42.54 43.43 0.98
CA ARG A 41 43.29 44.27 1.93
C ARG A 41 42.39 45.14 2.80
N LYS A 42 41.38 45.79 2.22
CA LYS A 42 40.45 46.63 2.99
C LYS A 42 39.52 45.84 3.91
N LEU A 43 39.19 44.60 3.56
CA LEU A 43 38.37 43.72 4.37
C LEU A 43 39.18 43.16 5.54
N SER A 44 40.44 42.79 5.30
CA SER A 44 41.39 42.41 6.36
C SER A 44 41.67 43.56 7.33
N GLU A 45 41.94 44.77 6.84
CA GLU A 45 42.14 45.95 7.69
C GLU A 45 40.91 46.32 8.56
N ARG A 46 39.70 45.97 8.11
CA ARG A 46 38.48 46.12 8.92
C ARG A 46 38.34 45.04 9.97
N SER A 47 38.75 43.82 9.66
CA SER A 47 38.73 42.68 10.59
C SER A 47 39.69 42.88 11.76
N ASP A 48 40.82 43.55 11.54
CA ASP A 48 41.79 43.87 12.59
C ASP A 48 41.34 45.00 13.52
N ARG A 49 40.34 45.79 13.12
CA ARG A 49 39.90 47.00 13.83
C ARG A 49 38.84 46.75 14.89
N ASP A 50 38.14 45.61 14.83
CA ASP A 50 37.06 45.23 15.76
C ASP A 50 37.48 44.17 16.79
N ALA A 51 38.78 43.89 16.93
CA ALA A 51 39.30 43.05 18.01
C ALA A 51 39.48 43.88 19.30
N PRO A 52 38.83 43.54 20.44
CA PRO A 52 39.09 44.18 21.71
C PRO A 52 40.53 43.90 22.14
N THR A 53 41.30 44.96 22.29
CA THR A 53 42.69 44.94 22.75
C THR A 53 42.69 44.73 24.25
N ASP A 54 43.08 43.55 24.72
CA ASP A 54 43.64 43.31 26.06
C ASP A 54 44.08 41.85 26.19
N VAL A 55 45.31 41.53 25.77
CA VAL A 55 46.27 40.71 26.54
C VAL A 55 47.65 40.79 25.85
N ASP A 56 48.62 41.07 26.69
CA ASP A 56 50.05 41.22 26.42
C ASP A 56 50.71 39.85 26.10
N SER A 57 51.83 39.91 25.37
CA SER A 57 52.90 38.90 25.28
C SER A 57 52.85 37.80 24.20
N GLU A 58 53.90 37.87 23.38
CA GLU A 58 54.63 36.81 22.67
C GLU A 58 54.10 36.23 21.35
N LEU A 59 54.90 36.51 20.31
CA LEU A 59 54.86 35.98 18.96
C LEU A 59 55.28 34.50 18.94
N GLU A 60 54.36 33.60 18.62
CA GLU A 60 54.63 32.23 18.17
C GLU A 60 54.17 32.10 16.70
N PRO A 61 54.97 31.53 15.77
CA PRO A 61 54.59 31.37 14.38
C PRO A 61 53.63 30.18 14.23
N VAL A 62 52.33 30.45 14.10
CA VAL A 62 51.32 29.39 13.94
C VAL A 62 51.43 28.79 12.53
N GLY A 63 51.69 27.48 12.51
CA GLY A 63 51.83 26.65 11.33
C GLY A 63 50.51 26.46 10.56
N LEU A 64 50.64 25.77 9.42
CA LEU A 64 49.58 25.42 8.49
C LEU A 64 48.61 24.39 9.09
N GLU A 65 47.79 24.82 10.04
CA GLU A 65 46.81 23.96 10.70
C GLU A 65 45.50 24.71 10.97
N ASN A 66 44.96 25.36 9.93
CA ASN A 66 43.59 25.91 9.96
C ASN A 66 42.81 25.42 8.72
N THR A 67 42.68 24.11 8.57
CA THR A 67 41.65 23.49 7.72
C THR A 67 40.25 23.59 8.33
N GLU A 68 40.11 24.22 9.50
CA GLU A 68 38.84 24.37 10.21
C GLU A 68 37.96 25.50 9.63
N SER A 69 38.50 26.46 8.89
CA SER A 69 37.69 27.57 8.32
C SER A 69 36.85 27.20 7.09
N LEU A 70 36.97 26.00 6.54
CA LEU A 70 36.07 25.51 5.46
C LEU A 70 34.71 25.05 6.00
N THR A 71 34.56 24.86 7.32
CA THR A 71 33.29 24.49 7.96
C THR A 71 32.27 25.63 8.05
N GLY A 72 32.73 26.89 7.89
CA GLY A 72 31.87 28.08 8.02
C GLY A 72 31.00 28.42 6.79
N LEU A 73 31.15 27.70 5.67
CA LEU A 73 30.39 27.96 4.44
C LEU A 73 29.11 27.13 4.28
N GLY A 74 28.72 26.34 5.28
CA GLY A 74 27.47 25.56 5.24
C GLY A 74 27.43 24.47 4.16
N LEU A 75 28.48 24.34 3.33
CA LEU A 75 28.63 23.28 2.33
C LEU A 75 28.82 21.90 2.97
N ASN A 76 29.23 21.85 4.24
CA ASN A 76 29.27 20.61 5.01
C ASN A 76 27.86 20.04 5.27
N SER A 77 26.81 20.86 5.36
CA SER A 77 25.46 20.35 5.66
C SER A 77 24.87 19.48 4.53
N VAL A 78 25.37 19.62 3.30
CA VAL A 78 24.99 18.78 2.15
C VAL A 78 25.79 17.46 2.11
N LEU A 79 26.96 17.40 2.77
CA LEU A 79 27.85 16.23 2.78
C LEU A 79 27.91 15.49 4.14
N GLU A 80 27.47 16.11 5.23
CA GLU A 80 27.44 15.53 6.59
C GLU A 80 26.22 14.63 6.84
N ASN A 81 25.22 14.63 5.95
CA ASN A 81 24.09 13.69 6.02
C ASN A 81 24.34 12.38 5.27
N SER A 82 25.51 12.23 4.66
CA SER A 82 25.97 10.96 4.10
C SER A 82 26.74 10.23 5.19
N ASP A 83 26.03 9.57 6.11
CA ASP A 83 26.63 8.57 6.99
C ASP A 83 26.66 7.23 6.24
N PRO A 84 27.82 6.80 5.70
CA PRO A 84 27.89 5.64 4.82
C PRO A 84 27.84 4.31 5.59
N MET A 85 27.71 4.32 6.92
CA MET A 85 27.87 3.11 7.75
C MET A 85 26.71 2.77 8.67
N GLN A 86 25.66 3.58 8.78
CA GLN A 86 24.47 3.18 9.52
C GLN A 86 23.52 2.39 8.63
N ASP A 87 23.06 1.25 9.13
CA ASP A 87 21.95 0.54 8.50
C ASP A 87 20.71 1.43 8.56
N TYR A 88 19.99 1.52 7.44
CA TYR A 88 18.74 2.28 7.41
C TYR A 88 17.76 1.67 8.41
N GLU A 89 17.27 2.47 9.34
CA GLU A 89 16.15 2.11 10.19
C GLU A 89 14.86 2.38 9.42
N ILE A 90 14.47 1.43 8.57
CA ILE A 90 13.29 1.54 7.71
C ILE A 90 12.07 0.97 8.43
N ALA A 91 11.06 1.81 8.62
CA ALA A 91 9.76 1.39 9.13
C ALA A 91 8.94 0.80 7.99
N VAL A 92 8.58 -0.48 8.10
CA VAL A 92 7.76 -1.18 7.12
C VAL A 92 6.45 -1.58 7.78
N GLU A 93 5.48 -0.66 7.82
CA GLU A 93 4.19 -0.86 8.51
C GLU A 93 3.16 -1.65 7.68
N HIS A 94 3.38 -1.75 6.38
CA HIS A 94 2.44 -2.24 5.37
C HIS A 94 2.50 -3.76 5.15
N GLY A 95 3.55 -4.44 5.61
CA GLY A 95 3.63 -5.92 5.64
C GLY A 95 3.71 -6.64 4.29
N LEU A 96 3.64 -5.94 3.15
CA LEU A 96 3.73 -6.51 1.80
C LEU A 96 5.10 -7.10 1.47
N PHE A 97 6.14 -6.37 1.82
CA PHE A 97 7.53 -6.76 1.62
C PHE A 97 8.30 -6.47 2.91
N LYS A 98 9.52 -6.98 2.99
CA LYS A 98 10.42 -6.74 4.12
C LYS A 98 11.54 -5.84 3.66
N VAL A 99 12.19 -5.19 4.63
CA VAL A 99 13.47 -4.52 4.37
C VAL A 99 14.42 -5.53 3.74
N ASP A 100 14.97 -5.18 2.59
CA ASP A 100 15.90 -6.01 1.83
C ASP A 100 17.30 -5.37 1.96
N PRO A 101 18.27 -6.05 2.60
CA PRO A 101 19.63 -5.56 2.75
C PRO A 101 20.30 -5.20 1.42
N GLN A 102 19.97 -5.89 0.31
CA GLN A 102 20.54 -5.61 -1.01
C GLN A 102 19.98 -4.32 -1.61
N VAL A 103 18.70 -4.03 -1.37
CA VAL A 103 18.09 -2.76 -1.80
C VAL A 103 18.70 -1.61 -1.02
N ASN A 104 18.81 -1.75 0.30
CA ASN A 104 19.45 -0.76 1.17
C ASN A 104 20.92 -0.52 0.78
N GLN A 105 21.67 -1.57 0.45
CA GLN A 105 23.03 -1.43 -0.04
C GLN A 105 23.09 -0.59 -1.32
N ARG A 106 22.23 -0.86 -2.30
CA ARG A 106 22.20 -0.09 -3.57
C ARG A 106 21.80 1.36 -3.35
N LEU A 107 20.86 1.63 -2.45
CA LEU A 107 20.45 2.99 -2.10
C LEU A 107 21.61 3.75 -1.44
N ARG A 108 22.38 3.10 -0.56
CA ARG A 108 23.59 3.69 0.03
C ARG A 108 24.67 3.97 -1.01
N GLU A 109 24.93 3.01 -1.89
CA GLU A 109 25.90 3.18 -2.99
C GLU A 109 25.49 4.34 -3.93
N ALA A 110 24.19 4.60 -4.05
CA ALA A 110 23.64 5.74 -4.78
C ALA A 110 23.61 7.06 -3.97
N GLY A 111 24.04 7.04 -2.71
CA GLY A 111 24.11 8.23 -1.85
C GLY A 111 22.76 8.67 -1.24
N PHE A 112 21.78 7.78 -1.15
CA PHE A 112 20.49 8.10 -0.53
C PHE A 112 20.63 8.29 0.98
N SER A 113 19.98 9.32 1.52
CA SER A 113 19.81 9.47 2.97
C SER A 113 18.79 8.45 3.51
N SER A 114 18.72 8.30 4.84
CA SER A 114 17.74 7.39 5.47
C SER A 114 16.29 7.80 5.19
N GLU A 115 16.01 9.10 5.14
CA GLU A 115 14.68 9.63 4.81
C GLU A 115 14.32 9.34 3.35
N GLN A 116 15.27 9.48 2.43
CA GLN A 116 15.06 9.14 1.02
C GLN A 116 14.88 7.63 0.82
N ALA A 117 15.60 6.81 1.58
CA ALA A 117 15.40 5.36 1.57
C ALA A 117 14.01 4.99 2.09
N GLN A 118 13.54 5.59 3.19
CA GLN A 118 12.18 5.41 3.69
C GLN A 118 11.13 5.77 2.62
N LEU A 119 11.29 6.91 1.95
CA LEU A 119 10.39 7.34 0.87
C LEU A 119 10.30 6.33 -0.28
N VAL A 120 11.41 5.66 -0.64
CA VAL A 120 11.39 4.61 -1.66
C VAL A 120 10.55 3.42 -1.22
N TYR A 121 10.64 3.01 0.05
CA TYR A 121 9.82 1.94 0.60
C TYR A 121 8.34 2.33 0.67
N ASP A 122 8.05 3.58 1.05
CA ASP A 122 6.67 4.09 1.10
C ASP A 122 6.04 4.15 -0.29
N LEU A 123 6.74 4.70 -1.28
CA LEU A 123 6.28 4.73 -2.67
C LEU A 123 6.12 3.33 -3.26
N ALA A 124 7.05 2.42 -2.96
CA ALA A 124 6.90 1.03 -3.37
C ALA A 124 5.64 0.40 -2.76
N ALA A 125 5.28 0.75 -1.53
CA ALA A 125 4.06 0.24 -0.91
C ALA A 125 2.82 0.78 -1.61
N GLU A 126 2.77 2.09 -1.85
CA GLU A 126 1.64 2.77 -2.51
C GLU A 126 1.39 2.22 -3.92
N GLU A 127 2.44 1.98 -4.69
CA GLU A 127 2.33 1.52 -6.07
C GLU A 127 2.14 0.00 -6.18
N LEU A 128 2.74 -0.79 -5.30
CA LEU A 128 2.64 -2.25 -5.35
C LEU A 128 1.34 -2.77 -4.72
N MET A 129 0.76 -2.08 -3.73
CA MET A 129 -0.50 -2.49 -3.08
C MET A 129 -1.61 -2.81 -4.10
N PRO A 130 -2.01 -1.88 -5.00
CA PRO A 130 -3.09 -2.14 -5.96
C PRO A 130 -2.81 -3.32 -6.88
N VAL A 131 -1.56 -3.46 -7.33
CA VAL A 131 -1.15 -4.56 -8.22
C VAL A 131 -1.21 -5.90 -7.50
N THR A 132 -0.77 -5.97 -6.24
CA THR A 132 -0.84 -7.20 -5.44
C THR A 132 -2.27 -7.60 -5.13
N GLU A 133 -3.16 -6.64 -4.89
CA GLU A 133 -4.60 -6.89 -4.69
C GLU A 133 -5.24 -7.45 -5.97
N GLU A 134 -4.96 -6.86 -7.12
CA GLU A 134 -5.45 -7.35 -8.42
C GLU A 134 -4.98 -8.80 -8.69
N ILE A 135 -3.70 -9.08 -8.47
CA ILE A 135 -3.14 -10.43 -8.64
C ILE A 135 -3.76 -11.42 -7.64
N ALA A 136 -3.91 -11.01 -6.39
CA ALA A 136 -4.50 -11.86 -5.36
C ALA A 136 -5.96 -12.20 -5.67
N ASP A 137 -6.73 -11.24 -6.17
CA ASP A 137 -8.11 -11.44 -6.57
C ASP A 137 -8.21 -12.34 -7.81
N ALA A 138 -7.38 -12.14 -8.83
CA ALA A 138 -7.33 -13.01 -10.00
C ALA A 138 -6.99 -14.46 -9.63
N LEU A 139 -5.98 -14.66 -8.76
CA LEU A 139 -5.62 -15.99 -8.27
C LEU A 139 -6.73 -16.62 -7.43
N ARG A 140 -7.41 -15.85 -6.57
CA ARG A 140 -8.54 -16.32 -5.77
C ARG A 140 -9.67 -16.80 -6.69
N MET A 141 -10.02 -16.04 -7.71
CA MET A 141 -11.04 -16.44 -8.70
C MET A 141 -10.68 -17.75 -9.39
N GLU A 142 -9.42 -17.94 -9.78
CA GLU A 142 -8.97 -19.18 -10.41
C GLU A 142 -8.99 -20.38 -9.45
N ILE A 143 -8.60 -20.17 -8.18
CA ILE A 143 -8.67 -21.21 -7.14
C ILE A 143 -10.13 -21.59 -6.87
N ASP A 144 -11.01 -20.60 -6.72
CA ASP A 144 -12.42 -20.81 -6.46
C ASP A 144 -13.06 -21.59 -7.62
N ASP A 145 -12.75 -21.24 -8.88
CA ASP A 145 -13.32 -21.95 -10.03
C ASP A 145 -12.87 -23.42 -10.08
N ARG A 146 -11.58 -23.70 -9.83
CA ARG A 146 -11.07 -25.09 -9.77
C ARG A 146 -11.69 -25.90 -8.62
N ARG A 147 -11.94 -25.27 -7.48
CA ARG A 147 -12.64 -25.92 -6.36
C ARG A 147 -14.07 -26.26 -6.73
N LEU A 148 -14.79 -25.32 -7.36
CA LEU A 148 -16.15 -25.56 -7.83
C LEU A 148 -16.17 -26.67 -8.89
N GLU A 149 -15.24 -26.70 -9.83
CA GLU A 149 -15.13 -27.82 -10.78
C GLU A 149 -14.96 -29.17 -10.08
N THR A 150 -14.15 -29.22 -9.03
CA THR A 150 -13.91 -30.44 -8.26
C THR A 150 -15.17 -30.85 -7.49
N ASP A 151 -15.81 -29.91 -6.79
CA ASP A 151 -16.97 -30.18 -5.93
C ASP A 151 -18.23 -30.53 -6.71
N PHE A 152 -18.41 -29.95 -7.90
CA PHE A 152 -19.56 -30.23 -8.77
C PHE A 152 -19.33 -31.43 -9.70
N GLY A 153 -18.22 -32.16 -9.56
CA GLY A 153 -17.99 -33.44 -10.23
C GLY A 153 -17.40 -33.33 -11.64
N GLY A 154 -16.75 -32.22 -11.96
CA GLY A 154 -16.03 -31.99 -13.22
C GLY A 154 -16.39 -30.68 -13.92
N ALA A 155 -15.57 -30.30 -14.91
CA ALA A 155 -15.75 -29.05 -15.66
C ALA A 155 -17.02 -29.02 -16.52
N GLU A 156 -17.51 -30.17 -16.98
CA GLU A 156 -18.75 -30.27 -17.77
C GLU A 156 -20.00 -30.03 -16.91
N THR A 157 -20.13 -30.74 -15.80
CA THR A 157 -21.24 -30.57 -14.86
C THR A 157 -21.23 -29.19 -14.22
N TRP A 158 -20.04 -28.65 -13.93
CA TRP A 158 -19.91 -27.29 -13.41
C TRP A 158 -20.36 -26.24 -14.42
N ARG A 159 -20.03 -26.38 -15.71
CA ARG A 159 -20.54 -25.48 -16.76
C ARG A 159 -22.06 -25.48 -16.84
N GLU A 160 -22.68 -26.66 -16.81
CA GLU A 160 -24.14 -26.77 -16.79
C GLU A 160 -24.74 -26.11 -15.55
N MET A 161 -24.16 -26.36 -14.38
CA MET A 161 -24.60 -25.77 -13.11
C MET A 161 -24.45 -24.24 -13.10
N LYS A 162 -23.34 -23.69 -13.62
CA LYS A 162 -23.13 -22.24 -13.80
C LYS A 162 -24.28 -21.61 -14.59
N HIS A 163 -24.71 -22.24 -15.68
CA HIS A 163 -25.83 -21.74 -16.47
C HIS A 163 -27.16 -21.75 -15.69
N GLN A 164 -27.44 -22.82 -14.95
CA GLN A 164 -28.64 -22.93 -14.13
C GLN A 164 -28.65 -21.90 -12.99
N LEU A 165 -27.54 -21.76 -12.27
CA LEU A 165 -27.38 -20.78 -11.20
C LEU A 165 -27.53 -19.34 -11.70
N LYS A 166 -26.97 -19.03 -12.87
CA LYS A 166 -27.12 -17.71 -13.49
C LYS A 166 -28.57 -17.41 -13.88
N ALA A 167 -29.25 -18.35 -14.55
CA ALA A 167 -30.64 -18.17 -14.96
C ALA A 167 -31.58 -18.02 -13.74
N TRP A 168 -31.37 -18.84 -12.72
CA TRP A 168 -32.12 -18.76 -11.47
C TRP A 168 -31.82 -17.46 -10.73
N GLY A 169 -30.55 -17.10 -10.55
CA GLY A 169 -30.12 -15.90 -9.83
C GLY A 169 -30.65 -14.62 -10.44
N GLN A 170 -30.53 -14.46 -11.77
CA GLN A 170 -31.05 -13.29 -12.48
C GLN A 170 -32.59 -13.17 -12.41
N SER A 171 -33.30 -14.27 -12.22
CA SER A 171 -34.77 -14.28 -12.16
C SER A 171 -35.31 -14.07 -10.74
N ASN A 172 -34.51 -14.37 -9.70
CA ASN A 172 -34.97 -14.40 -8.30
C ASN A 172 -34.27 -13.38 -7.39
N LEU A 173 -33.14 -12.80 -7.82
CA LEU A 173 -32.33 -11.88 -7.01
C LEU A 173 -32.09 -10.57 -7.77
N PRO A 174 -31.96 -9.43 -7.05
CA PRO A 174 -31.42 -8.21 -7.63
C PRO A 174 -30.01 -8.44 -8.20
N THR A 175 -29.67 -7.75 -9.30
CA THR A 175 -28.39 -7.91 -10.01
C THR A 175 -27.19 -7.75 -9.06
N ASP A 176 -27.17 -6.70 -8.25
CA ASP A 176 -26.06 -6.42 -7.32
C ASP A 176 -25.85 -7.55 -6.29
N ALA A 177 -26.95 -8.15 -5.80
CA ALA A 177 -26.89 -9.24 -4.85
C ALA A 177 -26.43 -10.55 -5.51
N PHE A 178 -26.86 -10.80 -6.75
CA PHE A 178 -26.40 -11.95 -7.52
C PHE A 178 -24.90 -11.84 -7.82
N GLU A 179 -24.42 -10.68 -8.29
CA GLU A 179 -23.00 -10.48 -8.62
C GLU A 179 -22.11 -10.62 -7.39
N SER A 180 -22.51 -10.05 -6.24
CA SER A 180 -21.77 -10.20 -4.98
C SER A 180 -21.73 -11.64 -4.46
N LEU A 181 -22.80 -12.43 -4.66
CA LEU A 181 -22.79 -13.84 -4.29
C LEU A 181 -22.01 -14.69 -5.30
N ALA A 182 -22.07 -14.35 -6.59
CA ALA A 182 -21.37 -15.09 -7.64
C ALA A 182 -19.86 -14.83 -7.66
N SER A 183 -19.37 -13.77 -7.01
CA SER A 183 -17.95 -13.40 -6.97
C SER A 183 -17.11 -14.19 -5.97
N SER A 184 -17.70 -15.11 -5.21
CA SER A 184 -16.99 -15.94 -4.22
C SER A 184 -17.49 -17.38 -4.23
N TYR A 185 -16.60 -18.31 -3.92
CA TYR A 185 -16.95 -19.73 -3.76
C TYR A 185 -18.12 -19.96 -2.78
N ASP A 186 -18.07 -19.37 -1.59
CA ASP A 186 -19.11 -19.56 -0.57
C ASP A 186 -20.46 -18.98 -1.00
N GLY A 187 -20.43 -17.86 -1.74
CA GLY A 187 -21.64 -17.26 -2.30
C GLY A 187 -22.25 -18.11 -3.41
N VAL A 188 -21.45 -18.74 -4.27
CA VAL A 188 -21.93 -19.72 -5.26
C VAL A 188 -22.54 -20.94 -4.57
N GLN A 189 -21.94 -21.45 -3.50
CA GLN A 189 -22.54 -22.53 -2.72
C GLN A 189 -23.85 -22.11 -2.04
N ALA A 190 -23.94 -20.87 -1.53
CA ALA A 190 -25.16 -20.31 -0.98
C ALA A 190 -26.25 -20.20 -2.06
N LEU A 191 -25.93 -19.71 -3.25
CA LEU A 191 -26.83 -19.66 -4.41
C LEU A 191 -27.35 -21.06 -4.77
N HIS A 192 -26.47 -22.06 -4.77
CA HIS A 192 -26.86 -23.44 -5.05
C HIS A 192 -27.79 -24.03 -3.97
N ARG A 193 -27.56 -23.74 -2.68
CA ARG A 193 -28.47 -24.14 -1.59
C ARG A 193 -29.81 -23.41 -1.69
N LEU A 194 -29.80 -22.12 -2.02
CA LEU A 194 -31.01 -21.35 -2.23
C LEU A 194 -31.79 -21.86 -3.42
N MET A 195 -31.16 -22.14 -4.56
CA MET A 195 -31.82 -22.72 -5.73
C MET A 195 -32.48 -24.06 -5.40
N LYS A 196 -31.77 -24.96 -4.72
CA LYS A 196 -32.31 -26.27 -4.27
C LYS A 196 -33.40 -26.15 -3.19
N GLY A 197 -33.34 -25.12 -2.35
CA GLY A 197 -34.33 -24.85 -1.32
C GLY A 197 -35.54 -24.04 -1.80
N SER A 198 -35.39 -23.33 -2.93
CA SER A 198 -36.42 -22.48 -3.55
C SER A 198 -37.21 -23.20 -4.63
N GLU A 199 -36.76 -24.37 -5.09
CA GLU A 199 -37.71 -25.34 -5.62
C GLU A 199 -38.79 -25.52 -4.56
N PRO A 200 -40.06 -25.16 -4.85
CA PRO A 200 -41.12 -25.60 -3.98
C PRO A 200 -40.97 -27.11 -3.92
N ARG A 201 -40.90 -27.70 -2.73
CA ARG A 201 -41.42 -29.04 -2.56
C ARG A 201 -42.84 -28.96 -3.09
N VAL A 202 -43.01 -29.29 -4.36
CA VAL A 202 -44.29 -29.67 -4.91
C VAL A 202 -44.68 -30.81 -4.01
N ILE A 203 -45.57 -30.51 -3.07
CA ILE A 203 -46.35 -31.50 -2.37
C ILE A 203 -47.05 -32.22 -3.51
N GLN A 204 -46.45 -33.32 -3.96
CA GLN A 204 -47.17 -34.33 -4.71
C GLN A 204 -48.29 -34.75 -3.76
N SER A 205 -49.45 -34.15 -3.99
CA SER A 205 -50.70 -34.60 -3.43
C SER A 205 -50.92 -36.00 -4.00
N GLY A 206 -50.44 -36.97 -3.24
CA GLY A 206 -50.35 -38.37 -3.65
C GLY A 206 -49.79 -39.19 -2.51
N ASN A 207 -50.61 -39.33 -1.46
CA ASN A 207 -50.36 -40.01 -0.20
C ASN A 207 -49.59 -39.19 0.85
N VAL A 208 -50.35 -38.37 1.59
CA VAL A 208 -49.94 -37.90 2.91
C VAL A 208 -49.90 -39.14 3.80
N ASP A 209 -48.79 -39.85 3.79
CA ASP A 209 -48.47 -40.67 4.94
C ASP A 209 -48.25 -39.66 6.06
N ASN A 210 -49.27 -39.50 6.91
CA ASN A 210 -49.22 -38.75 8.17
C ASN A 210 -48.32 -39.53 9.15
N GLY A 211 -47.10 -39.83 8.71
CA GLY A 211 -46.01 -40.30 9.52
C GLY A 211 -45.61 -39.15 10.41
N VAL A 212 -46.19 -39.12 11.60
CA VAL A 212 -45.80 -38.27 12.72
C VAL A 212 -44.28 -38.29 12.81
N THR A 213 -43.61 -37.21 12.44
CA THR A 213 -42.16 -37.12 12.50
C THR A 213 -41.70 -36.77 13.91
N GLU A 214 -40.57 -37.32 14.36
CA GLU A 214 -39.99 -37.05 15.68
C GLU A 214 -39.80 -35.54 15.94
N ALA A 215 -39.40 -34.80 14.90
CA ALA A 215 -39.24 -33.34 14.96
C ALA A 215 -40.59 -32.60 15.15
N GLY A 216 -41.68 -33.11 14.58
CA GLY A 216 -43.03 -32.59 14.78
C GLY A 216 -43.51 -32.78 16.22
N LEU A 217 -43.27 -33.96 16.79
CA LEU A 217 -43.63 -34.27 18.17
C LEU A 217 -42.83 -33.43 19.19
N ARG A 218 -41.52 -33.23 18.95
CA ARG A 218 -40.71 -32.33 19.79
C ARG A 218 -41.22 -30.88 19.76
N ARG A 219 -41.71 -30.42 18.62
CA ARG A 219 -42.33 -29.09 18.52
C ARG A 219 -43.64 -29.02 19.33
N MET A 220 -44.43 -30.09 19.36
CA MET A 220 -45.63 -30.16 20.20
C MET A 220 -45.31 -30.19 21.70
N ILE A 221 -44.19 -30.79 22.11
CA ILE A 221 -43.70 -30.73 23.51
C ILE A 221 -43.30 -29.31 23.90
N GLY A 222 -42.76 -28.53 22.97
CA GLY A 222 -42.36 -27.13 23.18
C GLY A 222 -43.53 -26.15 23.30
N ASP A 223 -44.75 -26.55 22.97
CA ASP A 223 -45.93 -25.70 23.09
C ASP A 223 -46.26 -25.45 24.59
N PRO A 224 -46.43 -24.20 25.05
CA PRO A 224 -46.88 -23.89 26.40
C PRO A 224 -48.10 -24.70 26.87
N ARG A 225 -49.03 -25.02 25.96
CA ARG A 225 -50.24 -25.80 26.28
C ARG A 225 -49.93 -27.24 26.71
N TYR A 226 -48.79 -27.79 26.27
CA TYR A 226 -48.34 -29.14 26.65
C TYR A 226 -47.87 -29.21 28.10
N TRP A 227 -47.03 -28.27 28.54
CA TRP A 227 -46.40 -28.34 29.87
C TRP A 227 -47.05 -27.44 30.93
N ARG A 228 -47.67 -26.32 30.52
CA ARG A 228 -48.31 -25.35 31.42
C ARG A 228 -49.75 -25.74 31.73
N ASP A 229 -50.55 -26.00 30.70
CA ASP A 229 -51.98 -26.32 30.84
C ASP A 229 -52.24 -27.83 30.79
N ARG A 230 -51.24 -28.62 30.36
CA ARG A 230 -51.31 -30.09 30.22
C ARG A 230 -52.59 -30.54 29.54
N ASP A 231 -52.90 -29.92 28.40
CA ASP A 231 -54.11 -30.25 27.64
C ASP A 231 -54.18 -31.77 27.39
N PRO A 232 -55.22 -32.47 27.90
CA PRO A 232 -55.35 -33.91 27.75
C PRO A 232 -55.41 -34.39 26.30
N ALA A 233 -55.81 -33.54 25.36
CA ALA A 233 -55.80 -33.86 23.94
C ALA A 233 -54.37 -33.88 23.37
N LEU A 234 -53.61 -32.82 23.66
CA LEU A 234 -52.25 -32.64 23.18
C LEU A 234 -51.29 -33.69 23.76
N VAL A 235 -51.44 -34.03 25.05
CA VAL A 235 -50.62 -35.07 25.71
C VAL A 235 -50.86 -36.45 25.08
N ARG A 236 -52.11 -36.80 24.75
CA ARG A 236 -52.45 -38.06 24.09
C ARG A 236 -51.88 -38.14 22.69
N GLU A 237 -51.94 -37.05 21.93
CA GLU A 237 -51.40 -36.97 20.58
C GLU A 237 -49.88 -37.13 20.57
N VAL A 238 -49.18 -36.44 21.49
CA VAL A 238 -47.73 -36.56 21.64
C VAL A 238 -47.33 -37.97 22.07
N THR A 239 -48.02 -38.56 23.05
CA THR A 239 -47.71 -39.89 23.57
C THR A 239 -47.97 -40.98 22.53
N ALA A 240 -49.11 -40.93 21.81
CA ALA A 240 -49.42 -41.85 20.73
C ALA A 240 -48.44 -41.72 19.56
N GLY A 241 -47.97 -40.50 19.29
CA GLY A 241 -46.94 -40.24 18.28
C GLY A 241 -45.60 -40.89 18.63
N PHE A 242 -45.12 -40.72 19.86
CA PHE A 242 -43.86 -41.34 20.30
C PHE A 242 -43.95 -42.87 20.40
N GLN A 243 -45.09 -43.42 20.84
CA GLN A 243 -45.32 -44.88 20.86
C GLN A 243 -45.29 -45.50 19.45
N ARG A 244 -45.78 -44.78 18.43
CA ARG A 244 -45.73 -45.24 17.03
C ARG A 244 -44.31 -45.18 16.45
N LEU A 245 -43.50 -44.21 16.86
CA LEU A 245 -42.11 -44.06 16.41
C LEU A 245 -41.12 -44.98 17.13
N TYR A 246 -41.39 -45.34 18.39
CA TYR A 246 -40.53 -46.21 19.21
C TYR A 246 -41.29 -47.40 19.81
N PRO A 247 -41.77 -48.35 18.99
CA PRO A 247 -42.50 -49.51 19.49
C PRO A 247 -41.64 -50.55 20.24
N ASN A 248 -40.29 -50.50 20.14
CA ASN A 248 -39.36 -51.49 20.72
C ASN A 248 -38.26 -50.87 21.61
N ALA A 249 -38.55 -49.80 22.36
CA ALA A 249 -37.62 -49.30 23.38
C ALA A 249 -37.88 -50.02 24.72
N GLU A 250 -37.50 -51.30 24.80
CA GLU A 250 -37.18 -52.02 26.05
C GLU A 250 -35.71 -52.44 26.02
#